data_AF-A0A849H7T0-F1
#
_entry.id   AF-A0A849H7T0-F1
#
_cell.length_a   1.000
_cell.length_b   1.000
_cell.length_c   1.000
_cell.angle_alpha   90.00
_cell.angle_beta   90.00
_cell.angle_gamma   90.00
#
_symmetry.space_group_name_H-M   'P 1'
#
loop_
_entity.id
_entity.type
_entity.pdbx_description
1 polymer ?
#
loop_
_entity_poly.entity_id
_entity_poly.type
_entity_poly.pdbx_seq_one_letter_code
_entity_poly.pdbx_strand_id
1 'polypeptide(L)'
;MYSSRFRGSRSLVLLAMVMVPTVLHGQETPLAADRWNRAAMEWIGLLESGAFEEASSRVDPAVPEGAMSTDQLKTIWAQLTAQVGALQSLQPGAVTETGVYHIVRLPAEFLQSPLIIQITLTASLQVSGLFFLPSEPPPYDPPPYVREDAFEEVEVNVGTEPWILPGVLSLPRAEGPVPAVVLVHGSGPNDRDETIGGSRPFRDLAWGLASRGIGVLRYDKRTRVHGAKISADIGLEEEVIQDALEALALVRARPEVDPDRVILLGHSLGGIMAPEIARQDGELAGVVILAAPARPFFEVLKSQLEYIGSLEADPESPARAQLDSLISVVHQVESGEIPDDQSVLGAPPPYWREVAAVDPVAVAAGLSTPLFVLQGGRDYQATSEDLAIWVEKLGEQANFTARLYPDLNHLFGPGTGTATPEEYVTGVNHVAEEVISDLREWILGVGR
;
A
#
# COMPACT_ATOMS: atom_id res chain seq x y z
N MET A 1 0.49 -33.02 27.54
CA MET A 1 0.16 -33.40 26.15
C MET A 1 -0.90 -32.45 25.63
N TYR A 2 -0.48 -31.36 25.00
CA TYR A 2 -1.17 -30.68 23.89
C TYR A 2 -0.20 -29.57 23.46
N SER A 3 0.50 -29.84 22.35
CA SER A 3 1.43 -28.93 21.68
C SER A 3 0.61 -28.08 20.71
N SER A 4 0.61 -26.77 20.89
CA SER A 4 0.15 -25.81 19.88
C SER A 4 1.40 -25.24 19.20
N ARG A 5 1.49 -25.43 17.88
CA ARG A 5 2.58 -24.94 17.02
C ARG A 5 2.14 -23.58 16.49
N PHE A 6 2.80 -22.51 16.95
CA PHE A 6 2.75 -21.20 16.31
C PHE A 6 3.61 -21.26 15.03
N ARG A 7 3.04 -20.87 13.88
CA ARG A 7 3.73 -20.70 12.60
C ARG A 7 4.01 -19.21 12.43
N GLY A 8 5.27 -18.87 12.17
CA GLY A 8 5.71 -17.51 11.80
C GLY A 8 5.60 -17.28 10.30
N SER A 9 5.43 -16.02 9.91
CA SER A 9 5.14 -15.57 8.55
C SER A 9 5.89 -14.27 8.21
N ARG A 10 6.24 -14.13 6.93
CA ARG A 10 7.31 -13.28 6.38
C ARG A 10 6.74 -12.23 5.43
N SER A 11 7.33 -11.03 5.37
CA SER A 11 6.90 -9.93 4.47
C SER A 11 7.35 -10.13 3.01
N LEU A 12 6.47 -9.82 2.05
CA LEU A 12 6.73 -9.82 0.60
C LEU A 12 7.20 -8.44 0.09
N VAL A 13 8.20 -8.44 -0.80
CA VAL A 13 8.44 -7.37 -1.79
C VAL A 13 8.13 -7.95 -3.18
N LEU A 14 7.13 -7.41 -3.88
CA LEU A 14 6.71 -7.87 -5.21
C LEU A 14 7.01 -6.80 -6.27
N LEU A 15 7.75 -7.19 -7.32
CA LEU A 15 8.08 -6.34 -8.46
C LEU A 15 6.87 -6.28 -9.42
N ALA A 16 6.30 -5.11 -9.63
CA ALA A 16 5.17 -4.88 -10.55
C ALA A 16 5.64 -4.30 -11.90
N MET A 17 5.10 -4.80 -13.02
CA MET A 17 5.09 -4.10 -14.30
C MET A 17 3.75 -4.29 -15.05
N VAL A 18 3.00 -3.19 -15.12
CA VAL A 18 2.01 -2.67 -16.11
C VAL A 18 1.01 -3.62 -16.84
N MET A 19 -0.28 -3.24 -16.71
CA MET A 19 -1.52 -3.83 -17.24
C MET A 19 -1.93 -3.40 -18.67
N VAL A 20 -2.81 -4.20 -19.30
CA VAL A 20 -3.91 -3.70 -20.16
C VAL A 20 -5.19 -4.51 -19.84
N PRO A 21 -6.34 -3.87 -19.54
CA PRO A 21 -7.61 -4.59 -19.38
C PRO A 21 -8.37 -4.67 -20.71
N THR A 22 -8.99 -5.82 -20.99
CA THR A 22 -10.12 -5.88 -21.93
C THR A 22 -11.14 -6.86 -21.36
N VAL A 23 -12.34 -6.34 -21.12
CA VAL A 23 -13.52 -7.10 -20.69
C VAL A 23 -14.20 -7.65 -21.93
N LEU A 24 -14.40 -8.97 -22.00
CA LEU A 24 -15.36 -9.58 -22.92
C LEU A 24 -16.10 -10.71 -22.22
N HIS A 25 -17.42 -10.66 -22.33
CA HIS A 25 -18.36 -11.60 -21.73
C HIS A 25 -18.31 -12.96 -22.44
N GLY A 26 -18.26 -14.05 -21.67
CA GLY A 26 -18.37 -15.42 -22.16
C GLY A 26 -19.27 -16.27 -21.26
N GLN A 27 -20.09 -17.13 -21.85
CA GLN A 27 -21.13 -17.92 -21.18
C GLN A 27 -20.58 -18.92 -20.14
N GLU A 28 -21.28 -19.05 -19.02
CA GLU A 28 -20.89 -19.86 -17.86
C GLU A 28 -20.99 -21.37 -18.12
N THR A 29 -19.86 -21.99 -18.41
CA THR A 29 -19.61 -23.40 -18.07
C THR A 29 -19.11 -23.42 -16.62
N PRO A 30 -19.49 -24.39 -15.76
CA PRO A 30 -18.94 -24.47 -14.41
C PRO A 30 -17.40 -24.43 -14.44
N LEU A 31 -16.77 -23.48 -13.74
CA LEU A 31 -15.34 -23.17 -13.87
C LEU A 31 -14.44 -24.42 -13.70
N ALA A 32 -14.81 -25.34 -12.82
CA ALA A 32 -14.08 -26.60 -12.59
C ALA A 32 -14.17 -27.62 -13.76
N ALA A 33 -15.17 -27.52 -14.63
CA ALA A 33 -15.41 -28.43 -15.75
C ALA A 33 -14.80 -27.94 -17.08
N ASP A 34 -14.40 -26.66 -17.12
CA ASP A 34 -13.81 -26.04 -18.31
C ASP A 34 -12.42 -26.63 -18.62
N ARG A 35 -12.16 -26.88 -19.92
CA ARG A 35 -10.91 -27.46 -20.42
C ARG A 35 -9.70 -26.56 -20.13
N TRP A 36 -9.88 -25.24 -20.08
CA TRP A 36 -8.80 -24.29 -19.83
C TRP A 36 -8.32 -24.35 -18.38
N ASN A 37 -9.25 -24.32 -17.43
CA ASN A 37 -8.95 -24.48 -16.00
C ASN A 37 -8.24 -25.81 -15.72
N ARG A 38 -8.73 -26.92 -16.28
CA ARG A 38 -8.08 -28.24 -16.12
C ARG A 38 -6.64 -28.24 -16.65
N ALA A 39 -6.42 -27.77 -17.87
CA ALA A 39 -5.07 -27.75 -18.45
C ALA A 39 -4.10 -26.85 -17.66
N ALA A 40 -4.56 -25.68 -17.21
CA ALA A 40 -3.75 -24.78 -16.39
C ALA A 40 -3.40 -25.37 -15.02
N MET A 41 -4.40 -25.95 -14.33
CA MET A 41 -4.18 -26.59 -13.03
C MET A 41 -3.29 -27.83 -13.13
N GLU A 42 -3.47 -28.67 -14.17
CA GLU A 42 -2.58 -29.80 -14.44
C GLU A 42 -1.14 -29.35 -14.68
N TRP A 43 -0.93 -28.28 -15.44
CA TRP A 43 0.40 -27.76 -15.71
C TRP A 43 1.09 -27.20 -14.45
N ILE A 44 0.34 -26.51 -13.57
CA ILE A 44 0.86 -26.10 -12.26
C ILE A 44 1.18 -27.31 -11.38
N GLY A 45 0.37 -28.37 -11.44
CA GLY A 45 0.67 -29.64 -10.76
C GLY A 45 2.01 -30.24 -11.17
N LEU A 46 2.43 -30.08 -12.44
CA LEU A 46 3.76 -30.52 -12.90
C LEU A 46 4.89 -29.70 -12.25
N LEU A 47 4.72 -28.39 -12.08
CA LEU A 47 5.71 -27.56 -11.38
C LEU A 47 5.79 -27.96 -9.90
N GLU A 48 4.64 -28.15 -9.26
CA GLU A 48 4.53 -28.57 -7.87
C GLU A 48 5.18 -29.95 -7.62
N SER A 49 4.96 -30.91 -8.52
CA SER A 49 5.54 -32.26 -8.42
C SER A 49 7.00 -32.34 -8.88
N GLY A 50 7.61 -31.23 -9.33
CA GLY A 50 8.98 -31.18 -9.85
C GLY A 50 9.16 -31.78 -11.25
N ALA A 51 8.09 -32.02 -11.99
CA ALA A 51 8.09 -32.54 -13.36
C ALA A 51 8.35 -31.43 -14.39
N PHE A 52 9.44 -30.68 -14.21
CA PHE A 52 9.75 -29.49 -15.02
C PHE A 52 10.03 -29.79 -16.50
N GLU A 53 10.58 -30.96 -16.82
CA GLU A 53 10.80 -31.40 -18.20
C GLU A 53 9.47 -31.59 -18.93
N GLU A 54 8.49 -32.20 -18.26
CA GLU A 54 7.15 -32.38 -18.80
C GLU A 54 6.43 -31.04 -18.92
N ALA A 55 6.55 -30.17 -17.91
CA ALA A 55 5.99 -28.82 -17.96
C ALA A 55 6.56 -28.02 -19.15
N SER A 56 7.87 -28.05 -19.35
CA SER A 56 8.55 -27.36 -20.44
C SER A 56 8.15 -27.92 -21.82
N SER A 57 7.90 -29.23 -21.94
CA SER A 57 7.44 -29.85 -23.19
C SER A 57 6.05 -29.37 -23.65
N ARG A 58 5.25 -28.81 -22.74
CA ARG A 58 3.91 -28.27 -23.01
C ARG A 58 3.89 -26.77 -23.29
N VAL A 59 5.06 -26.12 -23.32
CA VAL A 59 5.21 -24.70 -23.65
C VAL A 59 4.97 -24.46 -25.15
N ASP A 60 4.33 -23.35 -25.48
CA ASP A 60 4.14 -22.91 -26.87
C ASP A 60 5.50 -22.63 -27.53
N PRO A 61 5.83 -23.24 -28.69
CA PRO A 61 7.07 -22.96 -29.44
C PRO A 61 7.28 -21.50 -29.81
N ALA A 62 6.23 -20.66 -29.80
CA ALA A 62 6.35 -19.22 -30.02
C ALA A 62 6.95 -18.46 -28.83
N VAL A 63 7.02 -19.07 -27.65
CA VAL A 63 7.67 -18.48 -26.46
C VAL A 63 9.18 -18.37 -26.72
N PRO A 64 9.82 -17.22 -26.43
CA PRO A 64 11.25 -17.05 -26.61
C PRO A 64 12.08 -18.16 -25.96
N GLU A 65 13.09 -18.63 -26.69
CA GLU A 65 13.97 -19.70 -26.24
C GLU A 65 14.57 -19.38 -24.86
N GLY A 66 14.53 -20.35 -23.95
CA GLY A 66 15.02 -20.21 -22.57
C GLY A 66 14.01 -19.67 -21.56
N ALA A 67 13.01 -18.88 -21.97
CA ALA A 67 12.11 -18.16 -21.04
C ALA A 67 11.25 -19.09 -20.16
N MET A 68 10.86 -20.26 -20.67
CA MET A 68 10.17 -21.32 -19.92
C MET A 68 10.83 -22.69 -20.16
N SER A 69 12.17 -22.71 -20.20
CA SER A 69 12.96 -23.94 -20.19
C SER A 69 12.83 -24.68 -18.86
N THR A 70 13.22 -25.97 -18.83
CA THR A 70 13.25 -26.78 -17.60
C THR A 70 13.96 -26.07 -16.44
N ASP A 71 15.17 -25.55 -16.69
CA ASP A 71 15.97 -24.88 -15.66
C ASP A 71 15.34 -23.56 -15.20
N GLN A 72 14.74 -22.82 -16.13
CA GLN A 72 14.08 -21.56 -15.82
C GLN A 72 12.80 -21.78 -15.02
N LEU A 73 11.97 -22.77 -15.38
CA LEU A 73 10.77 -23.13 -14.61
C LEU A 73 11.11 -23.62 -13.20
N LYS A 74 12.20 -24.41 -13.07
CA LYS A 74 12.72 -24.83 -11.76
C LYS A 74 13.14 -23.64 -10.91
N THR A 75 13.84 -22.68 -11.52
CA THR A 75 14.29 -21.44 -10.85
C THR A 75 13.10 -20.61 -10.40
N ILE A 76 12.15 -20.35 -11.30
CA ILE A 76 10.92 -19.58 -11.02
C ILE A 76 10.14 -20.22 -9.87
N TRP A 77 9.89 -21.53 -9.93
CA TRP A 77 9.10 -22.22 -8.90
C TRP A 77 9.81 -22.25 -7.55
N ALA A 78 11.13 -22.47 -7.54
CA ALA A 78 11.93 -22.42 -6.31
C ALA A 78 11.94 -21.01 -5.69
N GLN A 79 12.08 -19.96 -6.50
CA GLN A 79 12.02 -18.57 -6.03
C GLN A 79 10.64 -18.22 -5.47
N LEU A 80 9.57 -18.58 -6.18
CA LEU A 80 8.20 -18.35 -5.72
C LEU A 80 7.95 -19.04 -4.38
N THR A 81 8.22 -20.35 -4.30
CA THR A 81 7.94 -21.13 -3.08
C THR A 81 8.87 -20.79 -1.92
N ALA A 82 10.07 -20.25 -2.18
CA ALA A 82 10.90 -19.63 -1.15
C ALA A 82 10.28 -18.33 -0.63
N GLN A 83 9.59 -17.57 -1.49
CA GLN A 83 8.95 -16.29 -1.16
C GLN A 83 7.61 -16.45 -0.43
N VAL A 84 6.68 -17.25 -0.98
CA VAL A 84 5.29 -17.37 -0.47
C VAL A 84 5.00 -18.71 0.21
N GLY A 85 6.01 -19.58 0.33
CA GLY A 85 5.87 -20.91 0.90
C GLY A 85 5.31 -21.94 -0.08
N ALA A 86 5.04 -23.15 0.43
CA ALA A 86 4.51 -24.24 -0.40
C ALA A 86 3.05 -23.99 -0.80
N LEU A 87 2.66 -24.39 -2.01
CA LEU A 87 1.28 -24.38 -2.46
C LEU A 87 0.45 -25.32 -1.57
N GLN A 88 -0.69 -24.85 -1.08
CA GLN A 88 -1.62 -25.60 -0.23
C GLN A 88 -2.88 -25.99 -0.98
N SER A 89 -3.41 -25.07 -1.79
CA SER A 89 -4.56 -25.36 -2.64
C SER A 89 -4.56 -24.49 -3.90
N LEU A 90 -5.15 -25.02 -4.96
CA LEU A 90 -5.33 -24.34 -6.23
C LEU A 90 -6.79 -24.47 -6.64
N GLN A 91 -7.45 -23.36 -6.90
CA GLN A 91 -8.85 -23.32 -7.30
C GLN A 91 -8.98 -23.00 -8.79
N PRO A 92 -10.02 -23.51 -9.48
CA PRO A 92 -10.36 -23.01 -10.80
C PRO A 92 -10.77 -21.54 -10.68
N GLY A 93 -10.49 -20.75 -11.72
CA GLY A 93 -10.87 -19.34 -11.73
C GLY A 93 -11.21 -18.82 -13.11
N ALA A 94 -11.28 -17.49 -13.23
CA ALA A 94 -11.81 -16.83 -14.40
C ALA A 94 -10.97 -17.11 -15.66
N VAL A 95 -11.66 -17.31 -16.78
CA VAL A 95 -11.06 -17.46 -18.11
C VAL A 95 -11.44 -16.25 -18.95
N THR A 96 -10.46 -15.57 -19.53
CA THR A 96 -10.67 -14.47 -20.47
C THR A 96 -10.07 -14.83 -21.82
N GLU A 97 -10.84 -14.70 -22.89
CA GLU A 97 -10.37 -14.93 -24.25
C GLU A 97 -9.83 -13.62 -24.85
N THR A 98 -8.60 -13.67 -25.34
CA THR A 98 -7.93 -12.53 -25.99
C THR A 98 -7.31 -13.00 -27.30
N GLY A 99 -8.03 -12.79 -28.41
CA GLY A 99 -7.58 -13.24 -29.73
C GLY A 99 -7.48 -14.76 -29.82
N VAL A 100 -6.27 -15.30 -29.98
CA VAL A 100 -6.01 -16.75 -30.06
C VAL A 100 -5.63 -17.38 -28.70
N TYR A 101 -5.57 -16.56 -27.65
CA TYR A 101 -5.12 -16.96 -26.32
C TYR A 101 -6.29 -17.00 -25.32
N HIS A 102 -6.16 -17.89 -24.33
CA HIS A 102 -7.07 -18.04 -23.21
C HIS A 102 -6.28 -17.80 -21.93
N ILE A 103 -6.63 -16.74 -21.21
CA ILE A 103 -5.97 -16.34 -19.96
C ILE A 103 -6.77 -16.92 -18.80
N VAL A 104 -6.18 -17.86 -18.08
CA VAL A 104 -6.76 -18.50 -16.90
C VAL A 104 -6.14 -17.90 -15.65
N ARG A 105 -6.96 -17.42 -14.72
CA ARG A 105 -6.50 -16.88 -13.43
C ARG A 105 -6.91 -17.82 -12.32
N LEU A 106 -5.95 -18.56 -11.77
CA LEU A 106 -6.17 -19.56 -10.73
C LEU A 106 -5.89 -18.96 -9.35
N PRO A 107 -6.88 -18.85 -8.45
CA PRO A 107 -6.63 -18.54 -7.05
C PRO A 107 -5.80 -19.65 -6.42
N ALA A 108 -4.67 -19.28 -5.83
CA ALA A 108 -3.72 -20.19 -5.23
C ALA A 108 -3.44 -19.79 -3.78
N GLU A 109 -3.73 -20.71 -2.87
CA GLU A 109 -3.37 -20.58 -1.46
C GLU A 109 -1.98 -21.15 -1.27
N PHE A 110 -0.98 -20.31 -1.00
CA PHE A 110 0.32 -20.74 -0.53
C PHE A 110 0.42 -20.61 0.99
N LEU A 111 1.39 -21.29 1.59
CA LEU A 111 1.56 -21.35 3.05
C LEU A 111 1.66 -19.96 3.72
N GLN A 112 2.19 -18.95 3.02
CA GLN A 112 2.43 -17.62 3.58
C GLN A 112 1.54 -16.53 2.99
N SER A 113 1.16 -16.60 1.71
CA SER A 113 0.34 -15.56 1.07
C SER A 113 -0.45 -16.09 -0.13
N PRO A 114 -1.73 -15.73 -0.29
CA PRO A 114 -2.50 -16.11 -1.46
C PRO A 114 -2.11 -15.27 -2.69
N LEU A 115 -2.04 -15.92 -3.85
CA LEU A 115 -1.74 -15.31 -5.13
C LEU A 115 -2.78 -15.72 -6.18
N ILE A 116 -2.83 -14.97 -7.28
CA ILE A 116 -3.41 -15.44 -8.53
C ILE A 116 -2.28 -15.95 -9.43
N ILE A 117 -2.33 -17.23 -9.80
CA ILE A 117 -1.47 -17.78 -10.85
C ILE A 117 -2.19 -17.56 -12.19
N GLN A 118 -1.65 -16.69 -13.04
CA GLN A 118 -2.17 -16.44 -14.37
C GLN A 118 -1.41 -17.29 -15.40
N ILE A 119 -2.15 -18.16 -16.10
CA ILE A 119 -1.64 -19.00 -17.20
C ILE A 119 -2.27 -18.55 -18.50
N THR A 120 -1.44 -18.28 -19.51
CA THR A 120 -1.91 -18.00 -20.87
C THR A 120 -1.78 -19.26 -21.70
N LEU A 121 -2.90 -19.74 -22.24
CA LEU A 121 -2.97 -20.95 -23.06
C LEU A 121 -3.28 -20.60 -24.52
N THR A 122 -2.67 -21.32 -25.45
CA THR A 122 -3.11 -21.34 -26.85
C THR A 122 -4.38 -22.15 -27.02
N ALA A 123 -5.03 -22.10 -28.19
CA ALA A 123 -6.18 -22.96 -28.50
C ALA A 123 -5.87 -24.48 -28.40
N SER A 124 -4.59 -24.87 -28.55
CA SER A 124 -4.07 -26.23 -28.41
C SER A 124 -3.65 -26.59 -26.98
N LEU A 125 -3.94 -25.75 -25.98
CA LEU A 125 -3.59 -25.93 -24.56
C LEU A 125 -2.08 -25.88 -24.26
N GLN A 126 -1.30 -25.29 -25.16
CA GLN A 126 0.12 -25.03 -24.89
C GLN A 126 0.27 -23.77 -24.05
N VAL A 127 1.20 -23.77 -23.12
CA VAL A 127 1.44 -22.63 -22.22
C VAL A 127 2.29 -21.58 -22.93
N SER A 128 1.69 -20.42 -23.18
CA SER A 128 2.33 -19.27 -23.81
C SER A 128 2.76 -18.20 -22.80
N GLY A 129 2.36 -18.32 -21.52
CA GLY A 129 2.77 -17.38 -20.48
C GLY A 129 2.40 -17.85 -19.07
N LEU A 130 3.22 -17.44 -18.10
CA LEU A 130 3.07 -17.70 -16.66
C LEU A 130 3.33 -16.40 -15.90
N PHE A 131 2.39 -15.99 -15.04
CA PHE A 131 2.54 -14.82 -14.17
C PHE A 131 1.98 -15.11 -12.78
N PHE A 132 2.56 -14.50 -11.76
CA PHE A 132 2.07 -14.52 -10.39
C PHE A 132 1.62 -13.11 -10.03
N LEU A 133 0.33 -12.96 -9.74
CA LEU A 133 -0.29 -11.68 -9.42
C LEU A 133 -0.73 -11.70 -7.95
N PRO A 134 -0.82 -10.55 -7.28
CA PRO A 134 -1.49 -10.44 -6.00
C PRO A 134 -2.92 -11.03 -6.08
N SER A 135 -3.38 -11.62 -4.98
CA SER A 135 -4.80 -11.95 -4.81
C SER A 135 -5.66 -10.67 -4.87
N GLU A 136 -6.89 -10.77 -5.36
CA GLU A 136 -7.84 -9.67 -5.20
C GLU A 136 -8.09 -9.47 -3.70
N PRO A 137 -8.04 -8.21 -3.22
CA PRO A 137 -8.36 -7.95 -1.82
C PRO A 137 -9.80 -8.40 -1.53
N PRO A 138 -10.10 -8.87 -0.31
CA PRO A 138 -11.47 -9.21 0.04
C PRO A 138 -12.41 -8.01 -0.21
N PRO A 139 -13.70 -8.27 -0.50
CA PRO A 139 -14.70 -7.22 -0.55
C PRO A 139 -14.62 -6.34 0.70
N TYR A 140 -14.74 -5.04 0.51
CA TYR A 140 -14.78 -4.11 1.63
C TYR A 140 -16.09 -4.28 2.39
N ASP A 141 -15.98 -4.53 3.69
CA ASP A 141 -17.09 -4.51 4.65
C ASP A 141 -16.96 -3.24 5.48
N PRO A 142 -17.93 -2.29 5.51
CA PRO A 142 -17.75 -1.03 6.22
C PRO A 142 -17.71 -1.22 7.75
N PRO A 143 -16.88 -0.47 8.50
CA PRO A 143 -16.84 -0.59 9.95
C PRO A 143 -18.17 -0.13 10.59
N PRO A 144 -18.55 -0.67 11.77
CA PRO A 144 -19.86 -0.42 12.39
C PRO A 144 -20.22 1.05 12.67
N TYR A 145 -19.21 1.92 12.72
CA TYR A 145 -19.37 3.35 12.97
C TYR A 145 -19.66 4.18 11.71
N VAL A 146 -19.67 3.56 10.54
CA VAL A 146 -20.00 4.20 9.27
C VAL A 146 -21.52 4.25 9.10
N ARG A 147 -22.00 5.40 8.60
CA ARG A 147 -23.39 5.63 8.20
C ARG A 147 -23.41 6.03 6.73
N GLU A 148 -23.50 5.04 5.84
CA GLU A 148 -23.45 5.25 4.39
C GLU A 148 -24.57 6.15 3.86
N ASP A 149 -25.69 6.28 4.58
CA ASP A 149 -26.80 7.17 4.25
C ASP A 149 -26.53 8.65 4.61
N ALA A 150 -25.48 8.92 5.40
CA ALA A 150 -25.12 10.25 5.88
C ALA A 150 -24.19 11.02 4.93
N PHE A 151 -23.67 10.38 3.88
CA PHE A 151 -22.78 11.02 2.91
C PHE A 151 -23.02 10.47 1.50
N GLU A 152 -22.32 11.04 0.53
CA GLU A 152 -22.21 10.51 -0.84
C GLU A 152 -20.76 10.56 -1.31
N GLU A 153 -20.38 9.68 -2.23
CA GLU A 153 -19.08 9.71 -2.88
C GLU A 153 -19.21 10.32 -4.28
N VAL A 154 -18.41 11.33 -4.57
CA VAL A 154 -18.34 11.99 -5.88
C VAL A 154 -16.98 11.69 -6.49
N GLU A 155 -16.96 11.06 -7.67
CA GLU A 155 -15.73 10.87 -8.45
C GLU A 155 -15.20 12.23 -8.92
N VAL A 156 -13.90 12.44 -8.73
CA VAL A 156 -13.18 13.65 -9.09
C VAL A 156 -11.86 13.29 -9.78
N ASN A 157 -11.25 14.29 -10.42
CA ASN A 157 -9.94 14.19 -11.01
C ASN A 157 -9.05 15.24 -10.36
N VAL A 158 -8.03 14.81 -9.62
CA VAL A 158 -6.99 15.69 -9.07
C VAL A 158 -5.98 15.99 -10.17
N GLY A 159 -5.55 17.25 -10.20
CA GLY A 159 -4.53 17.71 -11.14
C GLY A 159 -4.99 17.95 -12.55
N THR A 160 -4.01 18.14 -13.43
CA THR A 160 -4.21 18.46 -14.85
C THR A 160 -3.38 17.54 -15.76
N GLU A 161 -3.65 17.55 -17.06
CA GLU A 161 -2.82 16.80 -17.99
C GLU A 161 -1.35 17.24 -17.90
N PRO A 162 -0.37 16.30 -17.94
CA PRO A 162 -0.52 14.88 -18.26
C PRO A 162 -0.72 13.95 -17.04
N TRP A 163 -0.87 14.50 -15.84
CA TRP A 163 -0.83 13.79 -14.55
C TRP A 163 -2.18 13.76 -13.84
N ILE A 164 -3.29 13.62 -14.58
CA ILE A 164 -4.62 13.50 -13.95
C ILE A 164 -4.67 12.25 -13.06
N LEU A 165 -5.11 12.44 -11.82
CA LEU A 165 -5.25 11.38 -10.82
C LEU A 165 -6.73 11.18 -10.46
N PRO A 166 -7.29 9.99 -10.70
CA PRO A 166 -8.63 9.66 -10.25
C PRO A 166 -8.74 9.75 -8.72
N GLY A 167 -9.82 10.34 -8.22
CA GLY A 167 -10.08 10.44 -6.79
C GLY A 167 -11.56 10.45 -6.47
N VAL A 168 -11.87 10.44 -5.17
CA VAL A 168 -13.23 10.44 -4.64
C VAL A 168 -13.31 11.43 -3.50
N LEU A 169 -14.33 12.29 -3.56
CA LEU A 169 -14.71 13.17 -2.48
C LEU A 169 -15.93 12.58 -1.76
N SER A 170 -15.73 12.12 -0.53
CA SER A 170 -16.81 11.74 0.39
C SER A 170 -17.41 13.02 0.99
N LEU A 171 -18.64 13.36 0.60
CA LEU A 171 -19.34 14.57 1.04
C LEU A 171 -20.47 14.24 2.02
N PRO A 172 -20.45 14.77 3.25
CA PRO A 172 -21.56 14.63 4.17
C PRO A 172 -22.81 15.33 3.61
N ARG A 173 -23.98 14.74 3.87
CA ARG A 173 -25.27 15.39 3.60
C ARG A 173 -25.52 16.44 4.69
N ALA A 174 -25.09 17.67 4.42
CA ALA A 174 -25.17 18.80 5.35
C ALA A 174 -25.91 20.01 4.75
N GLU A 175 -26.48 20.84 5.62
CA GLU A 175 -27.03 22.14 5.24
C GLU A 175 -25.91 23.19 5.21
N GLY A 176 -25.20 23.27 4.09
CA GLY A 176 -24.14 24.26 3.83
C GLY A 176 -22.72 23.70 3.78
N PRO A 177 -21.70 24.58 3.59
CA PRO A 177 -20.31 24.18 3.46
C PRO A 177 -19.77 23.48 4.72
N VAL A 178 -18.95 22.45 4.52
CA VAL A 178 -18.36 21.65 5.61
C VAL A 178 -16.83 21.78 5.65
N PRO A 179 -16.18 21.56 6.80
CA PRO A 179 -14.74 21.34 6.82
C PRO A 179 -14.37 20.13 5.97
N ALA A 180 -13.17 20.15 5.37
CA ALA A 180 -12.71 19.06 4.51
C ALA A 180 -11.28 18.62 4.84
N VAL A 181 -11.00 17.35 4.59
CA VAL A 181 -9.67 16.74 4.77
C VAL A 181 -9.17 16.19 3.43
N VAL A 182 -7.92 16.48 3.07
CA VAL A 182 -7.21 15.79 1.99
C VAL A 182 -6.28 14.75 2.59
N LEU A 183 -6.42 13.48 2.16
CA LEU A 183 -5.58 12.38 2.61
C LEU A 183 -4.36 12.22 1.69
N VAL A 184 -3.15 12.14 2.28
CA VAL A 184 -1.88 11.95 1.57
C VAL A 184 -1.23 10.63 2.00
N HIS A 185 -1.10 9.73 1.04
CA HIS A 185 -0.65 8.34 1.22
C HIS A 185 0.76 8.21 1.79
N GLY A 186 1.04 7.05 2.35
CA GLY A 186 2.38 6.58 2.64
C GLY A 186 3.18 6.20 1.39
N SER A 187 4.27 5.47 1.63
CA SER A 187 5.22 5.04 0.61
C SER A 187 4.60 4.09 -0.42
N GLY A 188 5.04 4.20 -1.68
CA GLY A 188 4.67 3.28 -2.75
C GLY A 188 3.46 3.69 -3.61
N PRO A 189 3.12 2.90 -4.64
CA PRO A 189 2.07 3.19 -5.62
C PRO A 189 0.65 2.87 -5.11
N ASN A 190 0.24 3.58 -4.07
CA ASN A 190 -1.05 3.38 -3.39
C ASN A 190 -2.25 3.84 -4.24
N ASP A 191 -3.39 3.13 -4.10
CA ASP A 191 -4.68 3.67 -4.52
C ASP A 191 -5.25 4.62 -3.48
N ARG A 192 -6.35 5.29 -3.83
CA ARG A 192 -7.15 6.17 -2.98
C ARG A 192 -7.71 5.55 -1.70
N ASP A 193 -7.64 4.22 -1.54
CA ASP A 193 -8.06 3.50 -0.33
C ASP A 193 -6.85 3.24 0.60
N GLU A 194 -5.63 3.48 0.12
CA GLU A 194 -4.37 2.98 0.67
C GLU A 194 -4.46 1.48 0.95
N THR A 195 -4.95 0.72 -0.04
CA THR A 195 -5.25 -0.70 0.11
C THR A 195 -4.00 -1.51 0.40
N ILE A 196 -3.97 -2.15 1.57
CA ILE A 196 -2.95 -3.14 1.95
C ILE A 196 -3.69 -4.39 2.39
N GLY A 197 -3.64 -5.43 1.56
CA GLY A 197 -4.39 -6.66 1.83
C GLY A 197 -5.90 -6.41 1.95
N GLY A 198 -6.49 -6.76 3.09
CA GLY A 198 -7.90 -6.48 3.36
C GLY A 198 -8.17 -5.11 4.00
N SER A 199 -7.13 -4.39 4.42
CA SER A 199 -7.26 -3.07 5.04
C SER A 199 -7.36 -1.95 3.99
N ARG A 200 -8.20 -0.95 4.30
CA ARG A 200 -8.44 0.24 3.47
C ARG A 200 -8.51 1.50 4.35
N PRO A 201 -7.41 1.86 5.04
CA PRO A 201 -7.44 2.87 6.08
C PRO A 201 -7.92 4.23 5.60
N PHE A 202 -7.63 4.62 4.35
CA PHE A 202 -8.12 5.91 3.82
C PHE A 202 -9.62 5.89 3.55
N ARG A 203 -10.19 4.75 3.17
CA ARG A 203 -11.64 4.62 3.08
C ARG A 203 -12.31 4.65 4.45
N ASP A 204 -11.73 3.97 5.44
CA ASP A 204 -12.25 4.00 6.81
C ASP A 204 -12.22 5.41 7.40
N LEU A 205 -11.12 6.15 7.21
CA LEU A 205 -11.00 7.56 7.59
C LEU A 205 -12.05 8.40 6.86
N ALA A 206 -12.15 8.26 5.54
CA ALA A 206 -13.07 9.05 4.72
C ALA A 206 -14.53 8.82 5.13
N TRP A 207 -14.95 7.56 5.22
CA TRP A 207 -16.33 7.20 5.54
C TRP A 207 -16.66 7.48 7.00
N GLY A 208 -15.72 7.25 7.92
CA GLY A 208 -15.86 7.55 9.34
C GLY A 208 -16.05 9.04 9.60
N LEU A 209 -15.25 9.90 8.96
CA LEU A 209 -15.32 11.36 9.08
C LEU A 209 -16.52 11.95 8.32
N ALA A 210 -16.84 11.45 7.11
CA ALA A 210 -18.01 11.86 6.35
C ALA A 210 -19.32 11.52 7.07
N SER A 211 -19.38 10.35 7.72
CA SER A 211 -20.50 9.98 8.62
C SER A 211 -20.70 10.96 9.79
N ARG A 212 -19.68 11.79 10.08
CA ARG A 212 -19.61 12.76 11.18
C ARG A 212 -19.56 14.23 10.71
N GLY A 213 -19.87 14.49 9.44
CA GLY A 213 -20.06 15.85 8.92
C GLY A 213 -18.81 16.53 8.37
N ILE A 214 -17.78 15.77 7.98
CA ILE A 214 -16.52 16.29 7.43
C ILE A 214 -16.33 15.73 6.03
N GLY A 215 -16.08 16.60 5.04
CA GLY A 215 -15.75 16.16 3.68
C GLY A 215 -14.35 15.52 3.64
N VAL A 216 -14.15 14.47 2.84
CA VAL A 216 -12.82 13.84 2.72
C VAL A 216 -12.49 13.53 1.28
N LEU A 217 -11.37 14.06 0.79
CA LEU A 217 -10.81 13.74 -0.51
C LEU A 217 -9.70 12.69 -0.36
N ARG A 218 -9.81 11.65 -1.18
CA ARG A 218 -8.82 10.60 -1.36
C ARG A 218 -8.60 10.36 -2.86
N TYR A 219 -7.37 10.10 -3.30
CA TYR A 219 -7.01 10.06 -4.72
C TYR A 219 -5.94 8.99 -5.01
N ASP A 220 -5.86 8.49 -6.23
CA ASP A 220 -4.84 7.49 -6.57
C ASP A 220 -3.47 8.18 -6.74
N LYS A 221 -2.37 7.62 -6.19
CA LYS A 221 -1.03 8.23 -6.37
C LYS A 221 -0.59 8.24 -7.83
N ARG A 222 0.18 9.27 -8.23
CA ARG A 222 0.78 9.31 -9.58
C ARG A 222 1.65 8.10 -9.90
N THR A 223 2.35 7.56 -8.92
CA THR A 223 3.18 6.34 -9.06
C THR A 223 2.36 5.09 -9.35
N ARG A 224 1.07 5.07 -8.98
CA ARG A 224 0.12 4.03 -9.36
C ARG A 224 -0.45 4.24 -10.75
N VAL A 225 -0.99 5.43 -11.01
CA VAL A 225 -1.76 5.73 -12.23
C VAL A 225 -0.84 5.83 -13.45
N HIS A 226 0.32 6.47 -13.27
CA HIS A 226 1.25 6.81 -14.35
C HIS A 226 2.63 6.18 -14.16
N GLY A 227 2.75 5.12 -13.37
CA GLY A 227 4.05 4.47 -13.06
C GLY A 227 4.92 4.17 -14.29
N ALA A 228 4.30 3.80 -15.43
CA ALA A 228 5.02 3.54 -16.68
C ALA A 228 5.64 4.80 -17.33
N LYS A 229 5.14 6.00 -17.00
CA LYS A 229 5.63 7.29 -17.52
C LYS A 229 6.65 7.95 -16.59
N ILE A 230 6.73 7.49 -15.34
CA ILE A 230 7.61 8.08 -14.34
C ILE A 230 9.06 7.76 -14.69
N SER A 231 9.88 8.80 -14.81
CA SER A 231 11.31 8.67 -15.05
C SER A 231 12.05 8.32 -13.76
N ALA A 232 13.33 7.95 -13.89
CA ALA A 232 14.23 7.80 -12.76
C ALA A 232 14.58 9.13 -12.06
N ASP A 233 13.98 10.26 -12.46
CA ASP A 233 14.27 11.57 -11.86
C ASP A 233 13.12 12.08 -10.99
N ILE A 234 12.10 11.25 -10.70
CA ILE A 234 11.02 11.63 -9.80
C ILE A 234 11.55 11.88 -8.38
N GLY A 235 11.19 13.02 -7.80
CA GLY A 235 11.46 13.37 -6.41
C GLY A 235 10.21 13.36 -5.53
N LEU A 236 10.37 13.75 -4.26
CA LEU A 236 9.25 13.89 -3.31
C LEU A 236 8.34 15.07 -3.67
N GLU A 237 8.91 16.12 -4.27
CA GLU A 237 8.16 17.25 -4.80
C GLU A 237 7.10 16.77 -5.81
N GLU A 238 7.50 15.97 -6.79
CA GLU A 238 6.56 15.36 -7.72
C GLU A 238 5.71 14.27 -7.05
N GLU A 239 6.31 13.27 -6.40
CA GLU A 239 5.56 12.10 -5.91
C GLU A 239 4.46 12.46 -4.90
N VAL A 240 4.72 13.46 -4.05
CA VAL A 240 3.89 13.71 -2.86
C VAL A 240 3.36 15.14 -2.83
N ILE A 241 4.21 16.15 -2.98
CA ILE A 241 3.85 17.54 -2.66
C ILE A 241 2.90 18.12 -3.71
N GLN A 242 3.27 18.08 -5.00
CA GLN A 242 2.48 18.66 -6.08
C GLN A 242 1.05 18.10 -6.13
N ASP A 243 0.91 16.77 -6.05
CA ASP A 243 -0.40 16.12 -6.06
C ASP A 243 -1.27 16.53 -4.86
N ALA A 244 -0.66 16.66 -3.68
CA ALA A 244 -1.37 17.13 -2.48
C ALA A 244 -1.83 18.58 -2.61
N LEU A 245 -0.99 19.47 -3.15
CA LEU A 245 -1.35 20.88 -3.40
C LEU A 245 -2.48 20.99 -4.44
N GLU A 246 -2.47 20.19 -5.49
CA GLU A 246 -3.55 20.14 -6.48
C GLU A 246 -4.85 19.58 -5.88
N ALA A 247 -4.76 18.58 -5.00
CA ALA A 247 -5.90 18.04 -4.26
C ALA A 247 -6.51 19.08 -3.31
N LEU A 248 -5.67 19.85 -2.59
CA LEU A 248 -6.10 20.94 -1.71
C LEU A 248 -6.80 22.05 -2.50
N ALA A 249 -6.24 22.46 -3.64
CA ALA A 249 -6.85 23.45 -4.52
C ALA A 249 -8.21 22.98 -5.06
N LEU A 250 -8.33 21.70 -5.45
CA LEU A 250 -9.60 21.12 -5.88
C LEU A 250 -10.65 21.18 -4.78
N VAL A 251 -10.29 20.81 -3.55
CA VAL A 251 -11.20 20.80 -2.40
C VAL A 251 -11.66 22.22 -2.04
N ARG A 252 -10.76 23.21 -2.01
CA ARG A 252 -11.13 24.62 -1.75
C ARG A 252 -12.08 25.20 -2.79
N ALA A 253 -12.04 24.70 -4.02
CA ALA A 253 -12.92 25.16 -5.10
C ALA A 253 -14.34 24.57 -5.05
N ARG A 254 -14.61 23.61 -4.14
CA ARG A 254 -15.93 22.98 -4.01
C ARG A 254 -16.90 23.87 -3.24
N PRO A 255 -18.10 24.15 -3.78
CA PRO A 255 -19.11 24.93 -3.06
C PRO A 255 -19.63 24.23 -1.80
N GLU A 256 -19.47 22.91 -1.70
CA GLU A 256 -19.83 22.10 -0.54
C GLU A 256 -18.79 22.20 0.60
N VAL A 257 -17.63 22.82 0.36
CA VAL A 257 -16.51 22.89 1.30
C VAL A 257 -16.32 24.33 1.77
N ASP A 258 -16.07 24.48 3.06
CA ASP A 258 -15.61 25.74 3.65
C ASP A 258 -14.09 25.88 3.37
N PRO A 259 -13.67 26.83 2.50
CA PRO A 259 -12.28 26.92 2.07
C PRO A 259 -11.31 27.32 3.21
N ASP A 260 -11.83 27.98 4.26
CA ASP A 260 -11.05 28.37 5.44
C ASP A 260 -10.90 27.22 6.44
N ARG A 261 -11.52 26.06 6.16
CA ARG A 261 -11.52 24.87 7.02
C ARG A 261 -11.09 23.62 6.25
N VAL A 262 -10.01 23.75 5.50
CA VAL A 262 -9.33 22.65 4.81
C VAL A 262 -8.13 22.17 5.63
N ILE A 263 -8.09 20.86 5.87
CA ILE A 263 -7.08 20.17 6.67
C ILE A 263 -6.33 19.20 5.77
N LEU A 264 -5.01 19.08 5.99
CA LEU A 264 -4.21 18.02 5.39
C LEU A 264 -4.03 16.89 6.40
N LEU A 265 -4.22 15.64 5.99
CA LEU A 265 -3.85 14.46 6.79
C LEU A 265 -2.87 13.61 5.99
N GLY A 266 -1.64 13.50 6.50
CA GLY A 266 -0.61 12.66 5.91
C GLY A 266 -0.37 11.39 6.71
N HIS A 267 -0.30 10.24 6.04
CA HIS A 267 0.04 8.95 6.65
C HIS A 267 1.46 8.51 6.28
N SER A 268 2.24 8.03 7.25
CA SER A 268 3.60 7.50 7.02
C SER A 268 4.46 8.50 6.22
N LEU A 269 4.93 8.18 5.00
CA LEU A 269 5.62 9.15 4.11
C LEU A 269 4.82 10.44 3.87
N GLY A 270 3.51 10.36 3.66
CA GLY A 270 2.64 11.52 3.54
C GLY A 270 2.63 12.35 4.82
N GLY A 271 2.78 11.72 5.98
CA GLY A 271 2.91 12.38 7.27
C GLY A 271 4.29 13.04 7.47
N ILE A 272 5.36 12.43 6.96
CA ILE A 272 6.70 13.04 6.88
C ILE A 272 6.65 14.32 6.03
N MET A 273 5.94 14.29 4.90
CA MET A 273 5.87 15.43 3.99
C MET A 273 4.78 16.46 4.35
N ALA A 274 3.85 16.12 5.25
CA ALA A 274 2.75 17.00 5.62
C ALA A 274 3.19 18.39 6.12
N PRO A 275 4.24 18.54 6.95
CA PRO A 275 4.75 19.87 7.32
C PRO A 275 5.24 20.69 6.13
N GLU A 276 5.92 20.06 5.17
CA GLU A 276 6.44 20.74 3.98
C GLU A 276 5.30 21.15 3.02
N ILE A 277 4.31 20.27 2.82
CA ILE A 277 3.09 20.61 2.06
C ILE A 277 2.39 21.80 2.72
N ALA A 278 2.24 21.78 4.04
CA ALA A 278 1.62 22.87 4.78
C ALA A 278 2.40 24.20 4.66
N ARG A 279 3.73 24.13 4.65
CA ARG A 279 4.61 25.28 4.45
C ARG A 279 4.45 25.88 3.05
N GLN A 280 4.31 25.05 2.02
CA GLN A 280 4.14 25.50 0.63
C GLN A 280 2.73 26.02 0.35
N ASP A 281 1.71 25.38 0.93
CA ASP A 281 0.31 25.78 0.80
C ASP A 281 0.02 27.10 1.54
N GLY A 282 0.43 27.20 2.80
CA GLY A 282 0.31 28.43 3.61
C GLY A 282 -1.10 28.80 4.10
N GLU A 283 -2.13 28.04 3.72
CA GLU A 283 -3.55 28.37 3.98
C GLU A 283 -4.33 27.23 4.66
N LEU A 284 -3.65 26.18 5.15
CA LEU A 284 -4.31 25.08 5.85
C LEU A 284 -4.82 25.52 7.23
N ALA A 285 -6.04 25.09 7.56
CA ALA A 285 -6.63 25.25 8.89
C ALA A 285 -6.00 24.33 9.94
N GLY A 286 -5.37 23.24 9.49
CA GLY A 286 -4.72 22.27 10.35
C GLY A 286 -3.96 21.20 9.54
N VAL A 287 -3.00 20.54 10.20
CA VAL A 287 -2.25 19.41 9.67
C VAL A 287 -2.34 18.25 10.66
N VAL A 288 -2.77 17.09 10.17
CA VAL A 288 -2.73 15.82 10.89
C VAL A 288 -1.58 14.99 10.37
N ILE A 289 -0.75 14.51 11.30
CA ILE A 289 0.42 13.68 11.04
C ILE A 289 0.14 12.30 11.64
N LEU A 290 -0.12 11.32 10.79
CA LEU A 290 -0.58 9.99 11.15
C LEU A 290 0.55 8.96 10.97
N ALA A 291 1.02 8.34 12.06
CA ALA A 291 2.11 7.35 12.06
C ALA A 291 3.34 7.78 11.23
N ALA A 292 3.76 9.03 11.41
CA ALA A 292 4.94 9.57 10.71
C ALA A 292 6.19 9.45 11.57
N PRO A 293 7.23 8.76 11.07
CA PRO A 293 8.53 8.75 11.73
C PRO A 293 9.10 10.16 11.91
N ALA A 294 9.79 10.39 13.02
CA ALA A 294 10.47 11.65 13.35
C ALA A 294 12.00 11.54 13.22
N ARG A 295 12.52 10.31 13.20
CA ARG A 295 13.94 9.99 13.06
C ARG A 295 14.40 10.03 11.60
N PRO A 296 15.72 10.10 11.35
CA PRO A 296 16.27 9.96 10.00
C PRO A 296 15.75 8.71 9.29
N PHE A 297 15.32 8.86 8.04
CA PHE A 297 14.59 7.80 7.33
C PHE A 297 15.33 6.46 7.27
N PHE A 298 16.65 6.45 7.06
CA PHE A 298 17.41 5.20 7.01
C PHE A 298 17.52 4.50 8.37
N GLU A 299 17.49 5.24 9.48
CA GLU A 299 17.42 4.65 10.81
C GLU A 299 16.06 3.96 11.02
N VAL A 300 14.98 4.60 10.55
CA VAL A 300 13.63 4.05 10.58
C VAL A 300 13.56 2.78 9.73
N LEU A 301 14.01 2.84 8.49
CA LEU A 301 14.01 1.69 7.57
C LEU A 301 14.84 0.53 8.11
N LYS A 302 16.02 0.82 8.69
CA LYS A 302 16.82 -0.20 9.37
C LYS A 302 16.07 -0.83 10.54
N SER A 303 15.45 -0.02 11.41
CA SER A 303 14.66 -0.50 12.54
C SER A 303 13.51 -1.41 12.09
N GLN A 304 12.83 -1.06 10.99
CA GLN A 304 11.78 -1.87 10.38
C GLN A 304 12.30 -3.22 9.91
N LEU A 305 13.40 -3.24 9.17
CA LEU A 305 14.00 -4.47 8.64
C LEU A 305 14.52 -5.38 9.76
N GLU A 306 15.14 -4.79 10.79
CA GLU A 306 15.58 -5.52 11.98
C GLU A 306 14.40 -6.12 12.76
N TYR A 307 13.31 -5.36 12.92
CA TYR A 307 12.09 -5.85 13.54
C TYR A 307 11.50 -7.03 12.77
N ILE A 308 11.27 -6.89 11.47
CA ILE A 308 10.76 -7.96 10.60
C ILE A 308 11.68 -9.18 10.68
N GLY A 309 13.00 -8.97 10.65
CA GLY A 309 13.98 -10.04 10.78
C GLY A 309 14.02 -10.70 12.16
N SER A 310 13.50 -10.05 13.20
CA SER A 310 13.35 -10.64 14.53
C SER A 310 12.11 -11.54 14.66
N LEU A 311 11.12 -11.36 13.78
CA LEU A 311 9.95 -12.23 13.68
C LEU A 311 10.30 -13.58 13.05
N GLU A 312 11.44 -13.66 12.35
CA GLU A 312 11.96 -14.87 11.74
C GLU A 312 12.61 -15.80 12.78
N ALA A 313 11.94 -16.92 13.05
CA ALA A 313 12.42 -17.90 14.02
C ALA A 313 13.69 -18.65 13.57
N ASP A 314 13.95 -18.73 12.25
CA ASP A 314 15.10 -19.41 11.68
C ASP A 314 16.13 -18.40 11.11
N PRO A 315 17.28 -18.22 11.77
CA PRO A 315 18.31 -17.28 11.34
C PRO A 315 19.00 -17.69 10.03
N GLU A 316 18.95 -18.97 9.63
CA GLU A 316 19.58 -19.46 8.39
C GLU A 316 18.61 -19.44 7.19
N SER A 317 17.45 -18.85 7.39
CA SER A 317 16.40 -18.91 6.39
C SER A 317 16.62 -17.93 5.22
N PRO A 318 16.09 -18.24 4.02
CA PRO A 318 16.22 -17.36 2.86
C PRO A 318 15.71 -15.94 3.10
N ALA A 319 14.64 -15.77 3.88
CA ALA A 319 14.10 -14.45 4.22
C ALA A 319 15.05 -13.65 5.11
N ARG A 320 15.74 -14.31 6.06
CA ARG A 320 16.75 -13.64 6.88
C ARG A 320 17.94 -13.18 6.03
N ALA A 321 18.43 -14.05 5.14
CA ALA A 321 19.50 -13.68 4.21
C ALA A 321 19.11 -12.51 3.28
N GLN A 322 17.85 -12.48 2.82
CA GLN A 322 17.33 -11.38 2.03
C GLN A 322 17.25 -10.07 2.83
N LEU A 323 16.77 -10.12 4.07
CA LEU A 323 16.73 -8.95 4.96
C LEU A 323 18.14 -8.42 5.25
N ASP A 324 19.10 -9.29 5.53
CA ASP A 324 20.49 -8.88 5.76
C ASP A 324 21.09 -8.22 4.49
N SER A 325 20.75 -8.72 3.30
CA SER A 325 21.11 -8.07 2.04
C SER A 325 20.47 -6.69 1.88
N LEU A 326 19.20 -6.52 2.26
CA LEU A 326 18.53 -5.22 2.22
C LEU A 326 19.15 -4.23 3.21
N ILE A 327 19.46 -4.67 4.43
CA ILE A 327 20.16 -3.86 5.43
C ILE A 327 21.53 -3.41 4.90
N SER A 328 22.27 -4.31 4.25
CA SER A 328 23.55 -3.97 3.62
C SER A 328 23.39 -2.92 2.52
N VAL A 329 22.35 -3.02 1.70
CA VAL A 329 22.05 -2.04 0.64
C VAL A 329 21.69 -0.69 1.24
N VAL A 330 20.85 -0.66 2.28
CA VAL A 330 20.50 0.57 3.01
C VAL A 330 21.75 1.27 3.54
N HIS A 331 22.68 0.54 4.14
CA HIS A 331 23.96 1.09 4.61
C HIS A 331 24.80 1.68 3.48
N GLN A 332 24.81 1.07 2.29
CA GLN A 332 25.54 1.61 1.13
C GLN A 332 24.89 2.87 0.54
N VAL A 333 23.55 2.97 0.56
CA VAL A 333 22.87 4.22 0.16
C VAL A 333 23.23 5.33 1.14
N GLU A 334 23.14 5.04 2.44
CA GLU A 334 23.43 5.99 3.51
C GLU A 334 24.88 6.51 3.44
N SER A 335 25.84 5.65 3.11
CA SER A 335 27.25 6.04 2.95
C SER A 335 27.57 6.70 1.60
N GLY A 336 26.61 6.78 0.69
CA GLY A 336 26.79 7.34 -0.66
C GLY A 336 27.61 6.46 -1.60
N GLU A 337 27.71 5.16 -1.31
CA GLU A 337 28.51 4.19 -2.07
C GLU A 337 27.81 3.68 -3.35
N ILE A 338 26.50 3.92 -3.50
CA ILE A 338 25.73 3.44 -4.64
C ILE A 338 25.73 4.46 -5.81
N PRO A 339 26.14 4.05 -7.03
CA PRO A 339 26.06 4.86 -8.23
C PRO A 339 24.63 5.28 -8.59
N ASP A 340 24.46 6.50 -9.12
CA ASP A 340 23.16 7.11 -9.43
C ASP A 340 22.32 6.34 -10.47
N ASP A 341 22.93 5.47 -11.27
CA ASP A 341 22.27 4.65 -12.29
C ASP A 341 21.71 3.32 -11.76
N GLN A 342 21.90 3.01 -10.48
CA GLN A 342 21.40 1.77 -9.86
C GLN A 342 20.10 2.00 -9.08
N SER A 343 19.03 1.26 -9.41
CA SER A 343 17.81 1.25 -8.59
C SER A 343 18.04 0.53 -7.25
N VAL A 344 17.62 1.16 -6.17
CA VAL A 344 17.63 0.64 -4.80
C VAL A 344 16.22 0.68 -4.24
N LEU A 345 15.72 -0.45 -3.74
CA LEU A 345 14.35 -0.54 -3.17
C LEU A 345 13.25 0.03 -4.09
N GLY A 346 13.45 -0.06 -5.41
CA GLY A 346 12.50 0.42 -6.42
C GLY A 346 12.66 1.90 -6.81
N ALA A 347 13.62 2.63 -6.25
CA ALA A 347 13.87 4.04 -6.58
C ALA A 347 15.38 4.33 -6.76
N PRO A 348 15.74 5.38 -7.51
CA PRO A 348 17.15 5.73 -7.77
C PRO A 348 17.78 6.47 -6.57
N PRO A 349 19.11 6.47 -6.42
CA PRO A 349 19.78 7.07 -5.26
C PRO A 349 19.49 8.56 -5.04
N PRO A 350 19.34 9.41 -6.09
CA PRO A 350 18.90 10.79 -5.89
C PRO A 350 17.59 10.92 -5.11
N TYR A 351 16.59 10.09 -5.38
CA TYR A 351 15.32 10.06 -4.63
C TYR A 351 15.57 9.77 -3.15
N TRP A 352 16.41 8.77 -2.85
CA TRP A 352 16.72 8.42 -1.47
C TRP A 352 17.54 9.48 -0.73
N ARG A 353 18.40 10.24 -1.44
CA ARG A 353 19.10 11.39 -0.86
C ARG A 353 18.13 12.52 -0.51
N GLU A 354 17.12 12.74 -1.33
CA GLU A 354 16.05 13.70 -1.04
C GLU A 354 15.29 13.28 0.22
N VAL A 355 14.84 12.02 0.29
CA VAL A 355 14.18 11.44 1.48
C VAL A 355 15.04 11.59 2.74
N ALA A 356 16.34 11.30 2.64
CA ALA A 356 17.26 11.39 3.77
C ALA A 356 17.51 12.84 4.25
N ALA A 357 17.28 13.82 3.39
CA ALA A 357 17.46 15.24 3.71
C ALA A 357 16.23 15.85 4.41
N VAL A 358 15.08 15.16 4.42
CA VAL A 358 13.86 15.66 5.05
C VAL A 358 13.97 15.58 6.57
N ASP A 359 13.78 16.73 7.23
CA ASP A 359 13.59 16.82 8.68
C ASP A 359 12.16 17.33 8.96
N PRO A 360 11.19 16.42 9.12
CA PRO A 360 9.79 16.81 9.23
C PRO A 360 9.52 17.59 10.52
N VAL A 361 10.28 17.31 11.59
CA VAL A 361 10.12 17.97 12.89
C VAL A 361 10.63 19.41 12.84
N ALA A 362 11.78 19.65 12.19
CA ALA A 362 12.30 21.00 12.01
C ALA A 362 11.39 21.86 11.15
N VAL A 363 10.81 21.31 10.06
CA VAL A 363 9.84 22.03 9.23
C VAL A 363 8.57 22.35 10.04
N ALA A 364 8.02 21.36 10.76
CA ALA A 364 6.85 21.53 11.60
C ALA A 364 7.04 22.57 12.71
N ALA A 365 8.23 22.65 13.31
CA ALA A 365 8.55 23.63 14.34
C ALA A 365 8.44 25.09 13.86
N GLY A 366 8.54 25.33 12.55
CA GLY A 366 8.38 26.65 11.94
C GLY A 366 6.94 27.01 11.57
N LEU A 367 5.98 26.09 11.73
CA LEU A 367 4.58 26.30 11.34
C LEU A 367 3.78 26.93 12.48
N SER A 368 2.95 27.93 12.15
CA SER A 368 1.91 28.44 13.05
C SER A 368 0.59 27.66 12.95
N THR A 369 0.45 26.82 11.93
CA THR A 369 -0.74 26.00 11.67
C THR A 369 -0.93 24.98 12.79
N PRO A 370 -2.17 24.73 13.27
CA PRO A 370 -2.46 23.64 14.19
C PRO A 370 -1.93 22.28 13.70
N LEU A 371 -1.22 21.56 14.55
CA LEU A 371 -0.64 20.25 14.29
C LEU A 371 -1.25 19.20 15.22
N PHE A 372 -1.65 18.06 14.66
CA PHE A 372 -2.09 16.89 15.44
C PHE A 372 -1.32 15.65 15.05
N VAL A 373 -0.45 15.17 15.94
CA VAL A 373 0.33 13.95 15.74
C VAL A 373 -0.35 12.76 16.40
N LEU A 374 -0.66 11.72 15.63
CA LEU A 374 -1.28 10.49 16.11
C LEU A 374 -0.34 9.31 15.87
N GLN A 375 -0.22 8.43 16.87
CA GLN A 375 0.65 7.24 16.81
C GLN A 375 -0.05 6.00 17.34
N GLY A 376 0.07 4.88 16.64
CA GLY A 376 -0.28 3.55 17.15
C GLY A 376 0.82 3.02 18.06
N GLY A 377 0.47 2.47 19.22
CA GLY A 377 1.42 1.95 20.21
C GLY A 377 2.02 0.60 19.85
N ARG A 378 1.38 -0.14 18.93
CA ARG A 378 1.88 -1.42 18.38
C ARG A 378 2.57 -1.24 17.03
N ASP A 379 2.71 -0.01 16.56
CA ASP A 379 3.35 0.30 15.29
C ASP A 379 4.87 0.03 15.36
N TYR A 380 5.34 -0.87 14.51
CA TYR A 380 6.76 -1.19 14.35
C TYR A 380 7.43 -0.42 13.21
N GLN A 381 6.64 0.31 12.40
CA GLN A 381 7.11 1.09 11.26
C GLN A 381 7.47 2.53 11.64
N ALA A 382 6.60 3.17 12.40
CA ALA A 382 6.88 4.39 13.16
C ALA A 382 6.58 4.07 14.62
N THR A 383 7.56 4.15 15.51
CA THR A 383 7.37 3.64 16.88
C THR A 383 6.94 4.75 17.83
N SER A 384 6.60 4.40 19.07
CA SER A 384 6.34 5.40 20.12
C SER A 384 7.56 6.31 20.40
N GLU A 385 8.77 5.90 20.00
CA GLU A 385 9.95 6.77 20.03
C GLU A 385 9.79 7.97 19.11
N ASP A 386 9.20 7.77 17.92
CA ASP A 386 8.96 8.84 16.96
C ASP A 386 7.96 9.86 17.53
N LEU A 387 6.88 9.40 18.19
CA LEU A 387 5.97 10.30 18.92
C LEU A 387 6.67 11.05 20.05
N ALA A 388 7.57 10.39 20.79
CA ALA A 388 8.31 11.04 21.87
C ALA A 388 9.17 12.21 21.35
N ILE A 389 9.78 12.06 20.17
CA ILE A 389 10.55 13.14 19.51
C ILE A 389 9.61 14.30 19.12
N TRP A 390 8.46 14.00 18.50
CA TRP A 390 7.46 15.03 18.19
C TRP A 390 7.04 15.83 19.43
N VAL A 391 6.73 15.14 20.54
CA VAL A 391 6.33 15.76 21.80
C VAL A 391 7.48 16.55 22.44
N GLU A 392 8.71 16.03 22.41
CA GLU A 392 9.88 16.72 22.95
C GLU A 392 10.12 18.05 22.22
N LYS A 393 10.03 18.06 20.88
CA LYS A 393 10.36 19.24 20.07
C LYS A 393 9.23 20.26 19.96
N LEU A 394 7.97 19.81 19.96
CA LEU A 394 6.82 20.66 19.67
C LEU A 394 5.83 20.80 20.83
N GLY A 395 5.96 20.00 21.89
CA GLY A 395 4.97 19.90 22.98
C GLY A 395 4.70 21.18 23.76
N GLU A 396 5.61 22.15 23.72
CA GLU A 396 5.42 23.47 24.34
C GLU A 396 4.70 24.48 23.41
N GLN A 397 4.53 24.15 22.13
CA GLN A 397 3.86 25.03 21.17
C GLN A 397 2.34 24.96 21.34
N ALA A 398 1.68 26.12 21.40
CA ALA A 398 0.24 26.20 21.64
C ALA A 398 -0.61 25.60 20.51
N ASN A 399 -0.04 25.48 19.31
CA ASN A 399 -0.67 24.88 18.13
C ASN A 399 -0.41 23.37 18.00
N PHE A 400 0.26 22.73 18.96
CA PHE A 400 0.58 21.30 18.90
C PHE A 400 -0.33 20.45 19.78
N THR A 401 -0.78 19.31 19.23
CA THR A 401 -1.51 18.27 19.96
C THR A 401 -0.95 16.90 19.55
N ALA A 402 -0.90 15.96 20.49
CA ALA A 402 -0.42 14.61 20.23
C ALA A 402 -1.29 13.56 20.92
N ARG A 403 -1.42 12.36 20.30
CA ARG A 403 -2.13 11.23 20.89
C ARG A 403 -1.49 9.89 20.55
N LEU A 404 -1.34 9.05 21.57
CA LEU A 404 -0.91 7.66 21.46
C LEU A 404 -2.10 6.73 21.67
N TYR A 405 -2.24 5.73 20.81
CA TYR A 405 -3.26 4.69 20.93
C TYR A 405 -2.59 3.33 21.18
N PRO A 406 -2.49 2.87 22.44
CA PRO A 406 -1.61 1.77 22.83
C PRO A 406 -1.80 0.46 22.04
N ASP A 407 -3.04 0.15 21.68
CA ASP A 407 -3.42 -1.14 21.08
C ASP A 407 -3.53 -1.10 19.55
N LEU A 408 -3.19 0.02 18.92
CA LEU A 408 -3.31 0.21 17.47
C LEU A 408 -1.97 -0.01 16.74
N ASN A 409 -2.03 -0.61 15.57
CA ASN A 409 -0.89 -0.80 14.67
C ASN A 409 -0.66 0.42 13.75
N HIS A 410 0.26 0.30 12.77
CA HIS A 410 0.60 1.37 11.82
C HIS A 410 -0.62 1.95 11.07
N LEU A 411 -1.59 1.11 10.72
CA LEU A 411 -2.80 1.51 10.00
C LEU A 411 -3.94 1.93 10.94
N PHE A 412 -3.64 2.10 12.23
CA PHE A 412 -4.61 2.42 13.28
C PHE A 412 -5.69 1.35 13.49
N GLY A 413 -5.43 0.13 13.03
CA GLY A 413 -6.24 -1.03 13.31
C GLY A 413 -5.90 -1.64 14.68
N PRO A 414 -6.91 -2.08 15.46
CA PRO A 414 -6.66 -2.72 16.74
C PRO A 414 -5.95 -4.06 16.57
N GLY A 415 -5.13 -4.43 17.56
CA GLY A 415 -4.64 -5.80 17.66
C GLY A 415 -4.02 -6.09 19.03
N THR A 416 -3.50 -7.30 19.19
CA THR A 416 -2.99 -7.78 20.48
C THR A 416 -1.68 -8.51 20.30
N GLY A 417 -0.78 -8.39 21.27
CA GLY A 417 0.53 -9.06 21.21
C GLY A 417 1.46 -8.42 20.18
N THR A 418 2.42 -9.21 19.68
CA THR A 418 3.40 -8.76 18.68
C THR A 418 2.72 -8.36 17.39
N ALA A 419 2.95 -7.13 16.92
CA ALA A 419 2.45 -6.68 15.63
C ALA A 419 3.20 -7.39 14.50
N THR A 420 2.49 -7.83 13.49
CA THR A 420 3.09 -8.46 12.32
C THR A 420 2.50 -7.89 11.03
N PRO A 421 3.23 -7.97 9.91
CA PRO A 421 2.71 -7.61 8.59
C PRO A 421 1.40 -8.32 8.22
N GLU A 422 1.14 -9.51 8.78
CA GLU A 422 -0.10 -10.26 8.55
C GLU A 422 -1.35 -9.52 9.03
N GLU A 423 -1.24 -8.62 10.00
CA GLU A 423 -2.36 -7.83 10.51
C GLU A 423 -2.98 -6.89 9.48
N TYR A 424 -2.24 -6.59 8.41
CA TYR A 424 -2.71 -5.79 7.27
C TYR A 424 -3.24 -6.70 6.16
N VAL A 425 -2.60 -7.86 5.98
CA VAL A 425 -2.87 -8.77 4.86
C VAL A 425 -4.09 -9.65 5.12
N THR A 426 -4.29 -10.09 6.36
CA THR A 426 -5.31 -11.07 6.71
C THR A 426 -6.56 -10.40 7.29
N GLY A 427 -7.70 -10.60 6.62
CA GLY A 427 -8.98 -10.04 7.05
C GLY A 427 -9.07 -8.52 6.89
N VAL A 428 -10.19 -7.95 7.33
CA VAL A 428 -10.42 -6.51 7.31
C VAL A 428 -10.08 -5.96 8.70
N ASN A 429 -8.98 -5.22 8.81
CA ASN A 429 -8.60 -4.53 10.03
C ASN A 429 -8.85 -3.03 9.86
N HIS A 430 -9.94 -2.56 10.46
CA HIS A 430 -10.42 -1.19 10.30
C HIS A 430 -9.69 -0.21 11.21
N VAL A 431 -9.55 1.04 10.75
CA VAL A 431 -9.18 2.16 11.64
C VAL A 431 -10.14 2.20 12.83
N ALA A 432 -9.60 2.27 14.04
CA ALA A 432 -10.42 2.26 15.25
C ALA A 432 -11.33 3.50 15.38
N GLU A 433 -12.55 3.31 15.90
CA GLU A 433 -13.55 4.39 16.03
C GLU A 433 -13.06 5.57 16.89
N GLU A 434 -12.23 5.29 17.89
CA GLU A 434 -11.65 6.33 18.75
C GLU A 434 -10.81 7.32 17.93
N VAL A 435 -10.04 6.84 16.95
CA VAL A 435 -9.24 7.68 16.06
C VAL A 435 -10.14 8.61 15.23
N ILE A 436 -11.22 8.06 14.67
CA ILE A 436 -12.22 8.84 13.93
C ILE A 436 -12.86 9.92 14.80
N SER A 437 -13.15 9.57 16.06
CA SER A 437 -13.79 10.48 17.01
C SER A 437 -12.87 11.63 17.42
N ASP A 438 -11.59 11.32 17.68
CA ASP A 438 -10.58 12.30 18.06
C ASP A 438 -10.20 13.22 16.90
N LEU A 439 -10.05 12.66 15.70
CA LEU A 439 -9.84 13.46 14.47
C LEU A 439 -11.00 14.42 14.27
N ARG A 440 -12.24 13.94 14.39
CA ARG A 440 -13.43 14.79 14.25
C ARG A 440 -13.45 15.90 15.29
N GLU A 441 -13.20 15.60 16.56
CA GLU A 441 -13.18 16.61 17.62
C GLU A 441 -12.13 17.69 17.34
N TRP A 442 -10.92 17.28 16.96
CA TRP A 442 -9.83 18.19 16.65
C TRP A 442 -10.12 19.04 15.40
N ILE A 443 -10.56 18.43 14.29
CA ILE A 443 -10.95 19.12 13.04
C ILE A 443 -12.05 20.15 13.28
N LEU A 444 -13.01 19.83 14.16
CA LEU A 444 -14.06 20.77 14.51
C LEU A 444 -13.59 21.88 15.47
N GLY A 445 -12.48 21.68 16.17
CA GLY A 445 -11.87 22.66 17.07
C GLY A 445 -10.96 23.68 16.37
N VAL A 446 -10.30 23.30 15.27
CA VAL A 446 -9.41 24.19 14.51
C VAL A 446 -10.18 25.16 13.61
N GLY A 447 -9.63 26.37 13.41
CA GLY A 447 -10.23 27.43 12.59
C GLY A 447 -11.38 28.21 13.24
N ARG A 448 -11.49 28.19 14.57
CA ARG A 448 -12.48 28.99 15.33
C ARG A 448 -11.89 30.25 15.95
#